data_AF-A0A7J8N9D7-F1
#
_entry.id   AF-A0A7J8N9D7-F1
#
_cell.length_a   1.000
_cell.length_b   1.000
_cell.length_c   1.000
_cell.angle_alpha   90.00
_cell.angle_beta   90.00
_cell.angle_gamma   90.00
#
_symmetry.space_group_name_H-M   'P 1'
#
loop_
_entity.id
_entity.type
_entity.pdbx_description
1 polymer ?
#
loop_
_entity_poly.entity_id
_entity_poly.type
_entity_poly.pdbx_seq_one_letter_code
_entity_poly.pdbx_strand_id
1 'polypeptide(L)'
;MGMKTPMINSAAEKIAYNHDLLTQILLRLPTKSLIKFKSVSKLWRFIISDPDFCLSHTRHHHRNGFLSPTALLLKGDRFSPPSEFSIVPLKHYSKVPFFHYIPDSHVKILQSCNGLLLCESYRQSYLICNPTTKKFRRIYCPSNSAYNFISKCFVSFAFDPLTSPDYKIICIWESYREPCKFNLDLYSSKTGSWELCIVSFEVDEDEQEIELNNGVFCNGRIHWCGYGEESLYFDVEKECLETMPMALPSRMDAPETCRYFSESRGVLYVAVTYCMSVCLEFDVFEMARDYSEWNWKKRVNVGDAVNAFPELELGCIEYYPGFSGVCIIGSEKQEEPMVVVWADGKIISFDFRQGAWKMLYDLGPGIKIGSLYLGEDDHLHYELFHAYQYFENLSCL
;
A
#
# COMPACT_ATOMS: atom_id res chain seq x y z
N MET A 1 -7.62 41.47 -50.36
CA MET A 1 -7.48 40.22 -49.59
C MET A 1 -7.87 40.50 -48.14
N GLY A 2 -9.11 40.21 -47.77
CA GLY A 2 -9.55 40.34 -46.38
C GLY A 2 -9.17 39.08 -45.61
N MET A 3 -8.32 39.22 -44.59
CA MET A 3 -8.09 38.18 -43.59
C MET A 3 -9.42 37.94 -42.86
N LYS A 4 -10.08 36.81 -43.14
CA LYS A 4 -11.19 36.32 -42.31
C LYS A 4 -10.58 35.76 -41.02
N THR A 5 -10.74 36.49 -39.92
CA THR A 5 -10.65 35.93 -38.57
C THR A 5 -11.71 34.83 -38.45
N PRO A 6 -11.40 33.61 -37.96
CA PRO A 6 -12.41 32.59 -37.79
C PRO A 6 -13.32 33.01 -36.63
N MET A 7 -14.61 33.22 -36.90
CA MET A 7 -15.62 33.34 -35.84
C MET A 7 -15.74 31.99 -35.14
N ILE A 8 -15.25 31.92 -33.90
CA ILE A 8 -15.42 30.81 -32.97
C ILE A 8 -16.91 30.74 -32.59
N ASN A 9 -17.68 29.84 -33.19
CA ASN A 9 -19.15 29.94 -33.20
C ASN A 9 -19.88 28.82 -32.47
N SER A 10 -19.20 27.77 -31.99
CA SER A 10 -19.85 26.76 -31.14
C SER A 10 -19.57 26.99 -29.65
N ALA A 11 -20.54 26.65 -28.79
CA ALA A 11 -20.32 26.63 -27.34
C ALA A 11 -19.17 25.69 -26.94
N ALA A 12 -19.01 24.59 -27.67
CA ALA A 12 -17.91 23.65 -27.48
C ALA A 12 -16.54 24.30 -27.73
N GLU A 13 -16.38 25.08 -28.80
CA GLU A 13 -15.12 25.80 -29.05
C GLU A 13 -14.89 26.88 -27.99
N LYS A 14 -15.91 27.65 -27.60
CA LYS A 14 -15.78 28.65 -26.52
C LYS A 14 -15.29 28.02 -25.22
N ILE A 15 -15.80 26.83 -24.87
CA ILE A 15 -15.33 26.05 -23.71
C ILE A 15 -13.91 25.53 -23.95
N ALA A 16 -13.61 24.98 -25.13
CA ALA A 16 -12.31 24.40 -25.44
C ALA A 16 -11.15 25.43 -25.44
N TYR A 17 -11.44 26.70 -25.74
CA TYR A 17 -10.47 27.80 -25.69
C TYR A 17 -10.44 28.54 -24.34
N ASN A 18 -11.37 28.25 -23.42
CA ASN A 18 -11.35 28.79 -22.07
C ASN A 18 -10.63 27.80 -21.13
N HIS A 19 -9.41 28.14 -20.74
CA HIS A 19 -8.57 27.30 -19.88
C HIS A 19 -9.22 26.94 -18.54
N ASP A 20 -9.92 27.88 -17.91
CA ASP A 20 -10.51 27.66 -16.58
C ASP A 20 -11.70 26.70 -16.65
N LEU A 21 -12.61 26.92 -17.61
CA LEU A 21 -13.76 26.04 -17.83
C LEU A 21 -13.31 24.63 -18.21
N LEU A 22 -12.33 24.52 -19.11
CA LEU A 22 -11.76 23.25 -19.50
C LEU A 22 -11.14 22.53 -18.29
N THR A 23 -10.37 23.25 -17.46
CA THR A 23 -9.77 22.70 -16.24
C THR A 23 -10.83 22.17 -15.29
N GLN A 24 -11.91 22.94 -15.03
CA GLN A 24 -13.02 22.51 -14.17
C GLN A 24 -13.75 21.28 -14.70
N ILE A 25 -13.88 21.13 -16.02
CA ILE A 25 -14.44 19.93 -16.64
C ILE A 25 -13.50 18.74 -16.43
N LEU A 26 -12.22 18.90 -16.75
CA LEU A 26 -11.23 17.82 -16.65
C LEU A 26 -11.06 17.35 -15.20
N LEU A 27 -11.11 18.23 -14.20
CA LEU A 27 -11.01 17.89 -12.78
C LEU A 27 -12.08 16.90 -12.29
N ARG A 28 -13.22 16.83 -12.98
CA ARG A 28 -14.37 15.96 -12.62
C ARG A 28 -14.31 14.60 -13.29
N LEU A 29 -13.35 14.38 -14.18
CA LEU A 29 -13.28 13.16 -14.97
C LEU A 29 -12.47 12.07 -14.26
N PRO A 30 -12.80 10.78 -14.48
CA PRO A 30 -11.99 9.68 -13.98
C PRO A 30 -10.55 9.73 -14.49
N THR A 31 -9.60 9.35 -13.63
CA THR A 31 -8.15 9.33 -13.88
C THR A 31 -7.79 8.65 -15.21
N LYS A 32 -8.35 7.47 -15.50
CA LYS A 32 -8.09 6.74 -16.75
C LYS A 32 -8.60 7.44 -17.99
N SER A 33 -9.72 8.16 -17.90
CA SER A 33 -10.24 8.97 -19.00
C SER A 33 -9.28 10.11 -19.30
N LEU A 34 -8.77 10.78 -18.27
CA LEU A 34 -7.80 11.87 -18.39
C LEU A 34 -6.51 11.42 -19.08
N ILE A 35 -6.00 10.23 -18.75
CA ILE A 35 -4.82 9.67 -19.42
C ILE A 35 -5.04 9.53 -20.93
N LYS A 36 -6.20 9.01 -21.36
CA LYS A 36 -6.57 8.92 -22.78
C LYS A 36 -6.71 10.31 -23.39
N PHE A 37 -7.29 11.24 -22.65
CA PHE A 37 -7.57 12.60 -23.09
C PHE A 37 -6.32 13.45 -23.35
N LYS A 38 -5.15 13.02 -22.86
CA LYS A 38 -3.85 13.58 -23.27
C LYS A 38 -3.57 13.44 -24.78
N SER A 39 -4.27 12.56 -25.52
CA SER A 39 -4.11 12.43 -26.98
C SER A 39 -5.05 13.34 -27.79
N VAL A 40 -6.05 13.97 -27.16
CA VAL A 40 -7.08 14.75 -27.85
C VAL A 40 -6.52 16.06 -28.41
N SER A 41 -5.74 16.80 -27.62
CA SER A 41 -5.09 18.04 -28.07
C SER A 41 -3.84 18.37 -27.24
N LYS A 42 -2.98 19.26 -27.78
CA LYS A 42 -1.80 19.77 -27.06
C LYS A 42 -2.19 20.50 -25.77
N LEU A 43 -3.28 21.26 -25.81
CA LEU A 43 -3.80 22.00 -24.65
C LEU A 43 -4.24 21.05 -23.54
N TRP A 44 -5.00 20.01 -23.88
CA TRP A 44 -5.47 19.02 -22.90
C TRP A 44 -4.29 18.26 -22.30
N ARG A 45 -3.33 17.86 -23.14
CA ARG A 45 -2.10 17.23 -22.66
C ARG A 45 -1.32 18.11 -21.70
N PHE A 46 -1.22 19.41 -21.99
CA PHE A 46 -0.54 20.39 -21.16
C PHE A 46 -1.21 20.49 -19.77
N ILE A 47 -2.53 20.72 -19.72
CA ILE A 47 -3.29 20.82 -18.46
C ILE A 47 -3.18 19.51 -17.66
N ILE A 48 -3.43 18.35 -18.27
CA ILE A 48 -3.46 17.06 -17.53
C ILE A 48 -2.05 16.58 -17.13
N SER A 49 -0.98 17.21 -17.63
CA SER A 49 0.40 16.86 -17.23
C SER A 49 0.99 17.85 -16.24
N ASP A 50 0.26 18.92 -15.91
CA ASP A 50 0.65 19.89 -14.91
C ASP A 50 0.52 19.30 -13.49
N PRO A 51 1.58 19.36 -12.65
CA PRO A 51 1.53 18.83 -11.29
C PRO A 51 0.40 19.45 -10.44
N ASP A 52 0.14 20.75 -10.58
CA ASP A 52 -0.91 21.43 -9.82
C ASP A 52 -2.31 20.95 -10.22
N PHE A 53 -2.52 20.65 -11.50
CA PHE A 53 -3.73 19.96 -11.95
C PHE A 53 -3.85 18.56 -11.33
N CYS A 54 -2.78 17.75 -11.30
CA CYS A 54 -2.81 16.41 -10.71
C CYS A 54 -3.15 16.44 -9.20
N LEU A 55 -2.58 17.40 -8.46
CA LEU A 55 -2.92 17.66 -7.06
C LEU A 55 -4.37 18.07 -6.89
N SER A 56 -4.83 19.04 -7.69
CA SER A 56 -6.20 19.54 -7.65
C SER A 56 -7.21 18.45 -7.98
N HIS A 57 -6.89 17.59 -8.94
CA HIS A 57 -7.68 16.43 -9.33
C HIS A 57 -7.79 15.43 -8.17
N THR A 58 -6.67 15.09 -7.53
CA THR A 58 -6.65 14.20 -6.36
C THR A 58 -7.48 14.77 -5.21
N ARG A 59 -7.29 16.05 -4.87
CA ARG A 59 -8.07 16.75 -3.83
C ARG A 59 -9.56 16.77 -4.15
N HIS A 60 -9.93 17.02 -5.41
CA HIS A 60 -11.32 17.00 -5.85
C HIS A 60 -11.93 15.61 -5.67
N HIS A 61 -11.23 14.56 -6.12
CA HIS A 61 -11.69 13.18 -5.99
C HIS A 61 -11.78 12.74 -4.53
N HIS A 62 -10.81 13.11 -3.70
CA HIS A 62 -10.83 12.82 -2.26
C HIS A 62 -12.04 13.47 -1.57
N ARG A 63 -12.26 14.78 -1.76
CA ARG A 63 -13.39 15.52 -1.16
C ARG A 63 -14.76 14.98 -1.54
N ASN A 64 -14.88 14.39 -2.73
CA ASN A 64 -16.12 13.82 -3.23
C ASN A 64 -16.24 12.30 -3.00
N GLY A 65 -15.31 11.69 -2.24
CA GLY A 65 -15.35 10.25 -1.93
C GLY A 65 -15.02 9.34 -3.12
N PHE A 66 -14.40 9.87 -4.18
CA PHE A 66 -13.99 9.10 -5.35
C PHE A 66 -12.56 8.55 -5.24
N LEU A 67 -11.76 9.02 -4.27
CA LEU A 67 -10.44 8.47 -3.98
C LEU A 67 -10.57 7.31 -3.00
N SER A 68 -10.63 6.09 -3.53
CA SER A 68 -10.58 4.86 -2.75
C SER A 68 -9.80 3.80 -3.53
N PRO A 69 -9.32 2.73 -2.85
CA PRO A 69 -8.73 1.60 -3.54
C PRO A 69 -9.69 1.05 -4.59
N THR A 70 -9.18 0.79 -5.79
CA THR A 70 -9.95 0.15 -6.88
C THR A 70 -9.61 -1.32 -7.03
N ALA A 71 -8.43 -1.74 -6.54
CA ALA A 71 -8.01 -3.13 -6.51
C ALA A 71 -7.04 -3.39 -5.34
N LEU A 72 -6.81 -4.67 -5.05
CA LEU A 72 -5.68 -5.14 -4.24
C LEU A 72 -4.67 -5.85 -5.15
N LEU A 73 -3.40 -5.59 -4.94
CA LEU A 73 -2.29 -6.34 -5.52
C LEU A 73 -1.83 -7.33 -4.45
N LEU A 74 -1.94 -8.62 -4.75
CA LEU A 74 -1.55 -9.68 -3.82
C LEU A 74 -0.18 -10.20 -4.22
N LYS A 75 0.67 -10.34 -3.21
CA LYS A 75 2.00 -10.91 -3.43
C LYS A 75 2.55 -11.54 -2.16
N GLY A 76 3.21 -12.68 -2.32
CA GLY A 76 4.09 -13.24 -1.29
C GLY A 76 5.49 -12.61 -1.33
N ASP A 77 6.35 -13.05 -0.44
CA ASP A 77 7.66 -12.44 -0.18
C ASP A 77 8.73 -12.64 -1.27
N ARG A 78 8.41 -13.37 -2.34
CA ARG A 78 9.38 -13.76 -3.37
C ARG A 78 9.45 -12.76 -4.53
N PHE A 79 10.63 -12.61 -5.12
CA PHE A 79 10.76 -11.92 -6.41
C PHE A 79 9.98 -12.67 -7.49
N SER A 80 9.11 -11.97 -8.22
CA SER A 80 8.31 -12.58 -9.29
C SER A 80 8.18 -11.65 -10.49
N PRO A 81 7.90 -12.17 -11.70
CA PRO A 81 7.60 -11.36 -12.85
C PRO A 81 6.43 -10.41 -12.61
N PRO A 82 6.49 -9.16 -13.10
CA PRO A 82 5.37 -8.22 -12.98
C PRO A 82 4.06 -8.72 -13.64
N SER A 83 4.15 -9.67 -14.58
CA SER A 83 3.00 -10.33 -15.21
C SER A 83 2.26 -11.31 -14.30
N GLU A 84 2.89 -11.75 -13.20
CA GLU A 84 2.34 -12.73 -12.26
C GLU A 84 1.72 -12.08 -11.02
N PHE A 85 1.64 -10.75 -10.98
CA PHE A 85 0.97 -10.04 -9.90
C PHE A 85 -0.52 -10.38 -9.90
N SER A 86 -0.99 -10.99 -8.81
CA SER A 86 -2.40 -11.30 -8.63
C SER A 86 -3.16 -10.02 -8.29
N ILE A 87 -4.24 -9.77 -9.03
CA ILE A 87 -5.02 -8.53 -8.95
C ILE A 87 -6.45 -8.87 -8.54
N VAL A 88 -6.91 -8.22 -7.50
CA VAL A 88 -8.25 -8.38 -6.94
C VAL A 88 -9.02 -7.11 -7.22
N PRO A 89 -9.96 -7.09 -8.18
CA PRO A 89 -10.78 -5.91 -8.42
C PRO A 89 -11.71 -5.69 -7.22
N LEU A 90 -11.58 -4.55 -6.53
CA LEU A 90 -12.52 -4.13 -5.49
C LEU A 90 -13.78 -3.48 -6.09
N LYS A 91 -13.71 -3.07 -7.35
CA LYS A 91 -14.83 -2.48 -8.10
C LYS A 91 -15.00 -3.18 -9.44
N HIS A 92 -16.24 -3.33 -9.87
CA HIS A 92 -16.61 -4.05 -11.11
C HIS A 92 -15.97 -3.48 -12.39
N TYR A 93 -15.56 -2.21 -12.38
CA TYR A 93 -14.90 -1.54 -13.52
C TYR A 93 -13.37 -1.47 -13.39
N SER A 94 -12.80 -2.01 -12.31
CA SER A 94 -11.37 -1.94 -12.04
C SER A 94 -10.58 -2.78 -13.03
N LYS A 95 -9.81 -2.10 -13.89
CA LYS A 95 -8.80 -2.71 -14.76
C LYS A 95 -7.44 -2.20 -14.35
N VAL A 96 -6.74 -2.92 -13.49
CA VAL A 96 -5.35 -2.57 -13.17
C VAL A 96 -4.50 -2.78 -14.43
N PRO A 97 -3.67 -1.81 -14.84
CA PRO A 97 -2.82 -2.00 -16.00
C PRO A 97 -1.77 -3.09 -15.72
N PHE A 98 -1.51 -3.93 -16.72
CA PHE A 98 -0.40 -4.86 -16.68
C PHE A 98 0.91 -4.11 -16.45
N PHE A 99 1.78 -4.67 -15.61
CA PHE A 99 3.04 -4.06 -15.18
C PHE A 99 4.18 -4.21 -16.19
N HIS A 100 3.85 -4.45 -17.47
CA HIS A 100 4.81 -4.62 -18.57
C HIS A 100 5.73 -3.42 -18.84
N TYR A 101 5.42 -2.26 -18.26
CA TYR A 101 6.24 -1.05 -18.36
C TYR A 101 7.43 -1.07 -17.39
N ILE A 102 7.43 -1.99 -16.42
CA ILE A 102 8.56 -2.24 -15.52
C ILE A 102 9.64 -3.00 -16.31
N PRO A 103 10.85 -2.46 -16.46
CA PRO A 103 11.88 -3.03 -17.34
C PRO A 103 12.75 -4.10 -16.65
N ASP A 104 12.25 -4.72 -15.58
CA ASP A 104 12.94 -5.73 -14.80
C ASP A 104 12.14 -7.04 -14.81
N SER A 105 12.85 -8.16 -14.94
CA SER A 105 12.23 -9.47 -15.11
C SER A 105 11.54 -9.96 -13.84
N HIS A 106 12.07 -9.60 -12.67
CA HIS A 106 11.53 -9.99 -11.37
C HIS A 106 11.63 -8.83 -10.39
N VAL A 107 10.54 -8.55 -9.70
CA VAL A 107 10.42 -7.47 -8.72
C VAL A 107 9.61 -7.96 -7.52
N LYS A 108 9.88 -7.38 -6.34
CA LYS A 108 9.07 -7.55 -5.12
C LYS A 108 8.37 -6.23 -4.83
N ILE A 109 7.07 -6.24 -4.55
CA ILE A 109 6.39 -5.04 -4.02
C ILE A 109 6.72 -4.98 -2.55
N LEU A 110 7.23 -3.85 -2.06
CA LEU A 110 7.51 -3.64 -0.65
C LEU A 110 6.38 -2.87 0.03
N GLN A 111 5.84 -1.86 -0.65
CA GLN A 111 4.83 -0.98 -0.06
C GLN A 111 3.95 -0.37 -1.16
N SER A 112 2.69 -0.07 -0.81
CA SER A 112 1.83 0.83 -1.57
C SER A 112 1.49 2.04 -0.72
N CYS A 113 1.56 3.23 -1.32
CA CYS A 113 1.23 4.48 -0.65
C CYS A 113 0.48 5.37 -1.62
N ASN A 114 -0.82 5.58 -1.37
CA ASN A 114 -1.68 6.50 -2.10
C ASN A 114 -1.62 6.39 -3.65
N GLY A 115 -1.40 5.18 -4.18
CA GLY A 115 -1.39 4.87 -5.63
C GLY A 115 -0.02 4.85 -6.29
N LEU A 116 1.05 5.13 -5.54
CA LEU A 116 2.40 4.74 -5.93
C LEU A 116 2.76 3.39 -5.27
N LEU A 117 3.62 2.63 -5.93
CA LEU A 117 4.19 1.39 -5.40
C LEU A 117 5.70 1.55 -5.28
N LEU A 118 6.25 1.12 -4.15
CA LEU A 118 7.68 0.86 -3.99
C LEU A 118 7.92 -0.62 -4.28
N CYS A 119 8.78 -0.89 -5.26
CA CYS A 119 9.21 -2.23 -5.59
C CYS A 119 10.73 -2.36 -5.43
N GLU A 120 11.18 -3.51 -4.98
CA GLU A 120 12.56 -3.94 -5.05
C GLU A 120 12.81 -4.72 -6.34
N SER A 121 13.91 -4.42 -7.01
CA SER A 121 14.36 -5.12 -8.21
C SER A 121 15.44 -6.13 -7.83
N TYR A 122 15.43 -7.30 -8.48
CA TYR A 122 16.48 -8.30 -8.34
C TYR A 122 17.89 -7.76 -8.67
N ARG A 123 17.96 -6.62 -9.40
CA ARG A 123 19.20 -5.90 -9.72
C ARG A 123 19.69 -4.98 -8.59
N GLN A 124 19.29 -5.24 -7.34
CA GLN A 124 19.69 -4.44 -6.16
C GLN A 124 19.38 -2.94 -6.34
N SER A 125 18.18 -2.63 -6.84
CA SER A 125 17.71 -1.26 -6.99
C SER A 125 16.24 -1.17 -6.63
N TYR A 126 15.76 0.03 -6.33
CA TYR A 126 14.37 0.28 -6.00
C TYR A 126 13.66 0.97 -7.17
N LEU A 127 12.38 0.68 -7.33
CA LEU A 127 11.52 1.25 -8.34
C LEU A 127 10.33 1.90 -7.65
N ILE A 128 10.11 3.17 -7.92
CA ILE A 128 8.83 3.81 -7.66
C ILE A 128 8.00 3.68 -8.92
N CYS A 129 6.81 3.10 -8.79
CA CYS A 129 5.93 2.76 -9.90
C CYS A 129 4.58 3.45 -9.72
N ASN A 130 4.09 4.09 -10.79
CA ASN A 130 2.71 4.48 -10.91
C ASN A 130 2.05 3.59 -11.97
N PRO A 131 1.28 2.57 -11.56
CA PRO A 131 0.63 1.67 -12.51
C PRO A 131 -0.34 2.43 -13.41
N THR A 132 -1.07 3.39 -12.85
CA THR A 132 -2.09 4.18 -13.56
C THR A 132 -1.50 4.93 -14.74
N THR A 133 -0.40 5.65 -14.53
CA THR A 133 0.28 6.42 -15.59
C THR A 133 1.28 5.59 -16.41
N LYS A 134 1.52 4.33 -16.01
CA LYS A 134 2.52 3.42 -16.59
C LYS A 134 3.93 4.02 -16.60
N LYS A 135 4.25 4.76 -15.55
CA LYS A 135 5.57 5.36 -15.34
C LYS A 135 6.26 4.67 -14.19
N PHE A 136 7.58 4.66 -14.25
CA PHE A 136 8.42 4.23 -13.15
C PHE A 136 9.64 5.15 -13.06
N ARG A 137 10.21 5.22 -11.86
CA ARG A 137 11.50 5.85 -11.59
C ARG A 137 12.37 4.88 -10.81
N ARG A 138 13.59 4.65 -11.30
CA ARG A 138 14.57 3.81 -10.61
C ARG A 138 15.39 4.65 -9.65
N ILE A 139 15.55 4.14 -8.45
CA ILE A 139 16.28 4.73 -7.35
C ILE A 139 17.36 3.74 -6.94
N TYR A 140 18.56 4.26 -6.74
CA TYR A 140 19.69 3.51 -6.22
C TYR A 140 19.99 4.03 -4.82
N CYS A 141 20.32 3.12 -3.91
CA CYS A 141 20.87 3.53 -2.63
C CYS A 141 22.18 4.29 -2.83
N PRO A 142 22.54 5.19 -1.90
CA PRO A 142 23.80 5.90 -1.92
C PRO A 142 25.01 4.97 -2.08
N SER A 143 25.92 5.31 -3.00
CA SER A 143 27.18 4.58 -3.19
C SER A 143 28.27 5.22 -2.32
N ASN A 144 28.24 4.97 -1.00
CA ASN A 144 29.31 5.40 -0.09
C ASN A 144 30.05 4.20 0.53
N SER A 145 31.15 4.44 1.24
CA SER A 145 31.96 3.38 1.86
C SER A 145 31.23 2.61 2.96
N ALA A 146 30.23 3.20 3.61
CA ALA A 146 29.40 2.55 4.62
C ALA A 146 28.44 1.53 3.98
N TYR A 147 27.88 1.86 2.81
CA TYR A 147 27.01 0.95 2.04
C TYR A 147 27.72 -0.33 1.57
N ASN A 148 29.05 -0.34 1.50
CA ASN A 148 29.83 -1.53 1.15
C ASN A 148 29.85 -2.60 2.24
N PHE A 149 29.42 -2.27 3.47
CA PHE A 149 29.44 -3.17 4.62
C PHE A 149 28.08 -3.22 5.32
N ILE A 150 27.00 -3.16 4.55
CA ILE A 150 25.63 -3.27 5.09
C ILE A 150 25.30 -4.71 5.45
N SER A 151 24.83 -4.92 6.67
CA SER A 151 24.26 -6.18 7.16
C SER A 151 22.76 -6.28 6.88
N LYS A 152 22.01 -5.22 7.20
CA LYS A 152 20.56 -5.13 7.05
C LYS A 152 20.18 -3.83 6.35
N CYS A 153 19.19 -3.86 5.46
CA CYS A 153 18.67 -2.69 4.74
C CYS A 153 17.15 -2.81 4.61
N PHE A 154 16.46 -1.77 5.04
CA PHE A 154 15.01 -1.67 5.05
C PHE A 154 14.59 -0.40 4.33
N VAL A 155 13.60 -0.48 3.45
CA VAL A 155 13.15 0.67 2.67
C VAL A 155 11.66 0.87 2.87
N SER A 156 11.31 2.10 3.19
CA SER A 156 9.93 2.56 3.29
C SER A 156 9.79 3.87 2.54
N PHE A 157 8.59 4.22 2.10
CA PHE A 157 8.38 5.48 1.39
C PHE A 157 7.12 6.19 1.85
N ALA A 158 7.16 7.52 1.74
CA ALA A 158 6.10 8.43 2.12
C ALA A 158 5.61 9.17 0.89
N PHE A 159 4.32 9.08 0.63
CA PHE A 159 3.68 9.81 -0.45
C PHE A 159 2.27 10.21 -0.10
N ASP A 160 2.02 11.52 -0.05
CA ASP A 160 0.70 12.09 0.14
C ASP A 160 0.33 13.01 -1.03
N PRO A 161 -0.47 12.52 -2.00
CA PRO A 161 -0.89 13.31 -3.16
C PRO A 161 -1.91 14.40 -2.82
N LEU A 162 -2.35 14.51 -1.56
CA LEU A 162 -3.18 15.63 -1.11
C LEU A 162 -2.35 16.85 -0.72
N THR A 163 -1.11 16.65 -0.28
CA THR A 163 -0.22 17.73 0.18
C THR A 163 0.82 18.09 -0.87
N SER A 164 1.47 17.11 -1.50
CA SER A 164 2.62 17.32 -2.38
C SER A 164 2.63 16.36 -3.57
N PRO A 165 3.13 16.77 -4.77
CA PRO A 165 3.35 15.84 -5.87
C PRO A 165 4.63 15.01 -5.66
N ASP A 166 5.47 15.45 -4.72
CA ASP A 166 6.74 14.84 -4.38
C ASP A 166 6.55 13.74 -3.33
N TYR A 167 7.29 12.65 -3.48
CA TYR A 167 7.45 11.59 -2.48
C TYR A 167 8.83 11.64 -1.82
N LYS A 168 8.94 11.05 -0.62
CA LYS A 168 10.22 10.79 0.05
C LYS A 168 10.43 9.27 0.22
N ILE A 169 11.68 8.82 0.22
CA ILE A 169 12.05 7.41 0.50
C ILE A 169 13.00 7.40 1.69
N ILE A 170 12.79 6.47 2.59
CA ILE A 170 13.64 6.23 3.75
C ILE A 170 14.36 4.91 3.53
N CYS A 171 15.67 4.91 3.76
CA CYS A 171 16.50 3.73 3.81
C CYS A 171 17.07 3.61 5.22
N ILE A 172 16.66 2.59 5.97
CA ILE A 172 17.21 2.25 7.28
C ILE A 172 18.21 1.13 7.08
N TRP A 173 19.46 1.34 7.50
CA TRP A 173 20.52 0.37 7.27
C TRP A 173 21.42 0.22 8.49
N GLU A 174 21.96 -0.99 8.63
CA GLU A 174 22.87 -1.38 9.70
C GLU A 174 24.23 -1.72 9.09
N SER A 175 25.33 -1.36 9.77
CA SER A 175 26.68 -1.75 9.36
C SER A 175 27.14 -2.99 10.10
N TYR A 176 27.84 -3.90 9.41
CA TYR A 176 28.56 -5.01 10.06
C TYR A 176 29.58 -4.56 11.13
N ARG A 177 29.98 -3.29 11.14
CA ARG A 177 30.95 -2.74 12.11
C ARG A 177 30.32 -2.27 13.41
N GLU A 178 29.03 -1.96 13.38
CA GLU A 178 28.26 -1.42 14.51
C GLU A 178 26.92 -2.16 14.55
N PRO A 179 26.91 -3.44 14.97
CA PRO A 179 25.68 -4.21 15.07
C PRO A 179 24.70 -3.55 16.04
N CYS A 180 23.40 -3.74 15.83
CA CYS A 180 22.28 -3.14 16.55
C CYS A 180 22.12 -1.62 16.37
N LYS A 181 23.04 -0.95 15.65
CA LYS A 181 22.97 0.48 15.35
C LYS A 181 22.52 0.73 13.92
N PHE A 182 21.35 1.33 13.81
CA PHE A 182 20.71 1.67 12.56
C PHE A 182 20.93 3.13 12.20
N ASN A 183 21.12 3.39 10.91
CA ASN A 183 21.21 4.71 10.33
C ASN A 183 20.08 4.90 9.32
N LEU A 184 19.57 6.12 9.23
CA LEU A 184 18.46 6.47 8.36
C LEU A 184 18.93 7.49 7.31
N ASP A 185 18.77 7.13 6.05
CA ASP A 185 18.98 8.02 4.91
C ASP A 185 17.63 8.41 4.29
N LEU A 186 17.53 9.66 3.85
CA LEU A 186 16.31 10.23 3.30
C LEU A 186 16.52 10.69 1.86
N TYR A 187 15.73 10.15 0.94
CA TYR A 187 15.64 10.61 -0.43
C TYR A 187 14.45 11.55 -0.59
N SER A 188 14.67 12.67 -1.29
CA SER A 188 13.59 13.56 -1.71
C SER A 188 13.46 13.57 -3.23
N SER A 189 12.27 13.24 -3.75
CA SER A 189 12.03 13.30 -5.20
C SER A 189 12.06 14.72 -5.77
N LYS A 190 11.81 15.73 -4.91
CA LYS A 190 11.86 17.16 -5.23
C LYS A 190 13.27 17.63 -5.60
N THR A 191 14.27 17.22 -4.80
CA THR A 191 15.69 17.54 -5.06
C THR A 191 16.36 16.49 -5.93
N GLY A 192 15.81 15.27 -5.93
CA GLY A 192 16.38 14.12 -6.62
C GLY A 192 17.64 13.57 -5.93
N SER A 193 17.87 13.90 -4.66
CA SER A 193 19.08 13.57 -3.92
C SER A 193 18.79 12.84 -2.60
N TRP A 194 19.82 12.17 -2.09
CA TRP A 194 19.84 11.57 -0.77
C TRP A 194 20.50 12.50 0.25
N GLU A 195 19.92 12.57 1.43
CA GLU A 195 20.50 13.11 2.66
C GLU A 195 20.86 11.92 3.54
N LEU A 196 22.12 11.83 3.95
CA LEU A 196 22.69 10.62 4.56
C LEU A 196 22.77 10.75 6.07
N CYS A 197 22.48 9.67 6.77
CA CYS A 197 22.54 9.54 8.23
C CYS A 197 21.84 10.70 8.95
N ILE A 198 20.61 11.02 8.55
CA ILE A 198 19.84 12.10 9.18
C ILE A 198 19.41 11.73 10.59
N VAL A 199 19.27 10.43 10.87
CA VAL A 199 19.00 9.86 12.19
C VAL A 199 19.85 8.61 12.36
N SER A 200 20.35 8.41 13.58
CA SER A 200 20.96 7.15 14.02
C SER A 200 20.29 6.73 15.33
N PHE A 201 20.00 5.44 15.47
CA PHE A 201 19.35 4.88 16.65
C PHE A 201 19.81 3.45 16.87
N GLU A 202 19.66 2.97 18.10
CA GLU A 202 19.98 1.60 18.48
C GLU A 202 18.68 0.86 18.78
N VAL A 203 18.60 -0.39 18.35
CA VAL A 203 17.49 -1.29 18.68
C VAL A 203 18.10 -2.44 19.46
N ASP A 204 17.62 -2.66 20.68
CA ASP A 204 17.98 -3.85 21.43
C ASP A 204 17.27 -5.05 20.80
N GLU A 205 18.01 -5.92 20.11
CA GLU A 205 17.43 -7.08 19.42
C GLU A 205 16.80 -8.09 20.40
N ASP A 206 17.21 -8.09 21.67
CA ASP A 206 16.69 -9.02 22.69
C ASP A 206 15.41 -8.49 23.35
N GLU A 207 15.16 -7.17 23.34
CA GLU A 207 14.01 -6.54 24.01
C GLU A 207 12.98 -5.91 23.03
N GLN A 208 13.43 -5.49 21.84
CA GLN A 208 12.61 -4.74 20.87
C GLN A 208 12.61 -5.43 19.50
N GLU A 209 11.71 -6.40 19.32
CA GLU A 209 11.41 -6.96 18.00
C GLU A 209 10.60 -5.94 17.18
N ILE A 210 11.28 -5.03 16.48
CA ILE A 210 10.66 -4.05 15.57
C ILE A 210 10.80 -4.49 14.12
N GLU A 211 9.66 -4.65 13.44
CA GLU A 211 9.59 -5.08 12.05
C GLU A 211 9.78 -3.90 11.08
N LEU A 212 11.03 -3.62 10.74
CA LEU A 212 11.40 -2.50 9.86
C LEU A 212 11.09 -2.73 8.36
N ASN A 213 10.78 -3.97 7.95
CA ASN A 213 10.51 -4.33 6.55
C ASN A 213 9.16 -3.82 6.01
N ASN A 214 8.18 -3.55 6.90
CA ASN A 214 6.78 -3.35 6.52
C ASN A 214 6.25 -1.98 6.99
N GLY A 215 6.95 -0.91 6.59
CA GLY A 215 6.60 0.46 6.94
C GLY A 215 5.23 0.89 6.41
N VAL A 216 4.40 1.49 7.27
CA VAL A 216 3.06 1.99 6.93
C VAL A 216 3.03 3.52 7.01
N PHE A 217 2.70 4.17 5.89
CA PHE A 217 2.54 5.62 5.85
C PHE A 217 1.12 6.02 6.28
N CYS A 218 1.02 6.86 7.31
CA CYS A 218 -0.25 7.37 7.83
C CYS A 218 -0.04 8.80 8.34
N ASN A 219 -0.92 9.75 7.99
CA ASN A 219 -0.91 11.12 8.50
C ASN A 219 0.47 11.83 8.48
N GLY A 220 1.24 11.67 7.40
CA GLY A 220 2.55 12.32 7.25
C GLY A 220 3.71 11.61 7.96
N ARG A 221 3.47 10.42 8.52
CA ARG A 221 4.48 9.64 9.25
C ARG A 221 4.58 8.22 8.71
N ILE A 222 5.75 7.62 8.79
CA ILE A 222 5.97 6.20 8.48
C ILE A 222 6.10 5.45 9.80
N HIS A 223 5.39 4.34 9.96
CA HIS A 223 5.33 3.57 11.20
C HIS A 223 5.83 2.15 10.96
N TRP A 224 6.51 1.56 11.94
CA TRP A 224 7.00 0.19 11.89
C TRP A 224 6.49 -0.60 13.08
N CYS A 225 5.80 -1.72 12.83
CA CYS A 225 5.17 -2.50 13.88
C CYS A 225 6.23 -3.10 14.82
N GLY A 226 6.06 -2.91 16.12
CA GLY A 226 6.82 -3.63 17.15
C GLY A 226 6.06 -4.86 17.64
N TYR A 227 6.75 -5.83 18.23
CA TYR A 227 6.18 -6.93 19.01
C TYR A 227 6.36 -6.73 20.53
N GLY A 228 7.21 -5.79 20.94
CA GLY A 228 7.41 -5.37 22.34
C GLY A 228 6.41 -4.30 22.83
N GLU A 229 6.78 -3.59 23.89
CA GLU A 229 5.96 -2.53 24.50
C GLU A 229 5.92 -1.24 23.67
N GLU A 230 6.92 -1.03 22.82
CA GLU A 230 7.07 0.16 21.99
C GLU A 230 7.22 -0.19 20.50
N SER A 231 6.97 0.80 19.67
CA SER A 231 7.10 0.78 18.22
C SER A 231 7.63 2.13 17.75
N LEU A 232 8.12 2.20 16.52
CA LEU A 232 8.75 3.40 15.98
C LEU A 232 7.91 4.03 14.88
N TYR A 233 7.97 5.36 14.82
CA TYR A 233 7.54 6.10 13.66
C TYR A 233 8.50 7.23 13.33
N PHE A 234 8.59 7.56 12.04
CA PHE A 234 9.35 8.70 11.53
C PHE A 234 8.40 9.77 11.04
N ASP A 235 8.50 10.98 11.61
CA ASP A 235 7.78 12.15 11.15
C ASP A 235 8.50 12.77 9.95
N VAL A 236 7.86 12.74 8.78
CA VAL A 236 8.50 13.08 7.50
C VAL A 236 8.73 14.59 7.35
N GLU A 237 7.94 15.41 8.06
CA GLU A 237 8.05 16.87 8.03
C GLU A 237 9.09 17.36 9.03
N LYS A 238 9.07 16.82 10.25
CA LYS A 238 10.04 17.16 11.30
C LYS A 238 11.39 16.46 11.13
N GLU A 239 11.43 15.40 10.32
CA GLU A 239 12.60 14.55 10.07
C GLU A 239 13.18 13.96 11.35
N CYS A 240 12.30 13.50 12.24
CA CYS A 240 12.66 12.88 13.51
C CYS A 240 12.02 11.51 13.68
N LEU A 241 12.74 10.63 14.35
CA LEU A 241 12.27 9.31 14.78
C LEU A 241 11.75 9.43 16.21
N GLU A 242 10.56 8.92 16.46
CA GLU A 242 9.87 8.94 17.75
C GLU A 242 9.30 7.55 18.04
N THR A 243 8.97 7.29 19.32
CA THR A 243 8.34 6.04 19.76
C THR A 243 6.84 6.21 19.94
N MET A 244 6.11 5.11 19.79
CA MET A 244 4.70 5.00 20.16
C MET A 244 4.45 3.72 20.95
N PRO A 245 3.45 3.69 21.84
CA PRO A 245 3.10 2.48 22.56
C PRO A 245 2.63 1.39 21.61
N MET A 246 3.01 0.15 21.92
CA MET A 246 2.69 -1.07 21.19
C MET A 246 2.16 -2.18 22.12
N ALA A 247 1.88 -1.82 23.38
CA ALA A 247 1.15 -2.67 24.32
C ALA A 247 -0.27 -2.94 23.80
N LEU A 248 -0.47 -4.10 23.20
CA LEU A 248 -1.78 -4.60 22.81
C LEU A 248 -2.42 -5.31 24.01
N PRO A 249 -3.73 -5.13 24.25
CA PRO A 249 -4.47 -5.95 25.22
C PRO A 249 -4.24 -7.43 24.95
N SER A 250 -3.49 -8.09 25.83
CA SER A 250 -3.03 -9.46 25.60
C SER A 250 -4.18 -10.46 25.77
N ARG A 251 -4.22 -11.43 24.85
CA ARG A 251 -5.13 -12.57 24.95
C ARG A 251 -4.47 -13.61 25.86
N MET A 252 -4.98 -13.76 27.08
CA MET A 252 -4.34 -14.62 28.11
C MET A 252 -4.29 -16.11 27.75
N ASP A 253 -5.12 -16.58 26.81
CA ASP A 253 -5.26 -17.99 26.44
C ASP A 253 -4.31 -18.46 25.32
N ALA A 254 -3.60 -17.57 24.61
CA ALA A 254 -2.64 -17.99 23.60
C ALA A 254 -1.61 -16.91 23.21
N PRO A 255 -0.38 -17.31 22.84
CA PRO A 255 0.62 -16.38 22.32
C PRO A 255 0.24 -15.87 20.93
N GLU A 256 0.69 -14.65 20.62
CA GLU A 256 0.53 -14.06 19.29
C GLU A 256 1.37 -14.82 18.24
N THR A 257 0.85 -14.91 17.01
CA THR A 257 1.56 -15.55 15.88
C THR A 257 2.02 -14.54 14.84
N CYS A 258 1.12 -13.66 14.40
CA CYS A 258 1.41 -12.67 13.36
C CYS A 258 0.63 -11.38 13.60
N ARG A 259 1.26 -10.24 13.29
CA ARG A 259 0.64 -8.91 13.24
C ARG A 259 0.52 -8.45 11.78
N TYR A 260 -0.67 -8.07 11.37
CA TYR A 260 -0.92 -7.41 10.08
C TYR A 260 -1.13 -5.93 10.31
N PHE A 261 -0.10 -5.15 10.00
CA PHE A 261 -0.08 -3.71 10.21
C PHE A 261 -0.52 -2.96 8.96
N SER A 262 -1.48 -2.04 9.08
CA SER A 262 -2.04 -1.34 7.94
C SER A 262 -2.62 0.02 8.31
N GLU A 263 -2.91 0.83 7.28
CA GLU A 263 -3.60 2.10 7.40
C GLU A 263 -4.92 2.06 6.62
N SER A 264 -5.92 2.73 7.18
CA SER A 264 -7.17 3.01 6.49
C SER A 264 -7.73 4.35 6.95
N ARG A 265 -7.78 5.32 6.02
CA ARG A 265 -8.38 6.66 6.19
C ARG A 265 -7.72 7.50 7.30
N GLY A 266 -6.41 7.49 7.35
CA GLY A 266 -5.63 8.22 8.34
C GLY A 266 -5.69 7.58 9.73
N VAL A 267 -6.01 6.29 9.82
CA VAL A 267 -6.03 5.54 11.07
C VAL A 267 -5.20 4.28 10.91
N LEU A 268 -4.35 4.00 11.89
CA LEU A 268 -3.53 2.79 11.94
C LEU A 268 -4.32 1.65 12.58
N TYR A 269 -4.15 0.46 12.02
CA TYR A 269 -4.74 -0.76 12.52
C TYR A 269 -3.71 -1.88 12.58
N VAL A 270 -3.84 -2.72 13.60
CA VAL A 270 -3.12 -3.99 13.72
C VAL A 270 -4.16 -5.10 13.84
N ALA A 271 -4.07 -6.10 12.97
CA ALA A 271 -4.78 -7.36 13.16
C ALA A 271 -3.82 -8.42 13.71
N VAL A 272 -4.17 -9.03 14.84
CA VAL A 272 -3.34 -10.01 15.56
C VAL A 272 -3.95 -11.39 15.47
N THR A 273 -3.16 -12.35 15.02
CA THR A 273 -3.49 -13.78 15.03
C THR A 273 -2.84 -14.45 16.23
N TYR A 274 -3.43 -15.55 16.69
CA TYR A 274 -3.00 -16.26 17.91
C TYR A 274 -2.76 -17.73 17.63
N CYS A 275 -1.80 -18.32 18.35
CA CYS A 275 -1.44 -19.73 18.26
C CYS A 275 -2.48 -20.59 19.01
N MET A 276 -3.53 -21.00 18.31
CA MET A 276 -4.62 -21.80 18.84
C MET A 276 -4.65 -23.18 18.17
N SER A 277 -5.32 -24.17 18.78
CA SER A 277 -5.57 -25.45 18.10
C SER A 277 -6.40 -25.28 16.81
N VAL A 278 -7.23 -24.23 16.74
CA VAL A 278 -7.96 -23.81 15.54
C VAL A 278 -7.74 -22.31 15.31
N CYS A 279 -6.80 -21.96 14.44
CA CYS A 279 -6.41 -20.58 14.13
C CYS A 279 -7.33 -19.94 13.06
N LEU A 280 -8.60 -19.70 13.40
CA LEU A 280 -9.56 -19.01 12.52
C LEU A 280 -9.95 -17.62 13.02
N GLU A 281 -9.42 -17.20 14.16
CA GLU A 281 -9.74 -15.93 14.79
C GLU A 281 -8.56 -14.97 14.74
N PHE A 282 -8.88 -13.69 14.61
CA PHE A 282 -7.94 -12.59 14.85
C PHE A 282 -8.64 -11.41 15.51
N ASP A 283 -7.90 -10.67 16.32
CA ASP A 283 -8.35 -9.43 16.94
C ASP A 283 -7.85 -8.24 16.13
N VAL A 284 -8.70 -7.24 15.93
CA VAL A 284 -8.35 -5.98 15.27
C VAL A 284 -8.29 -4.87 16.30
N PHE A 285 -7.18 -4.15 16.32
CA PHE A 285 -6.92 -2.99 17.16
C PHE A 285 -6.79 -1.74 16.30
N GLU A 286 -7.21 -0.61 16.87
CA GLU A 286 -7.16 0.72 16.26
C GLU A 286 -6.31 1.65 17.12
N MET A 287 -5.34 2.34 16.52
CA MET A 287 -4.55 3.34 17.24
C MET A 287 -5.36 4.60 17.51
N ALA A 288 -5.33 5.09 18.76
CA ALA A 288 -5.91 6.38 19.12
C ALA A 288 -5.28 7.52 18.31
N ARG A 289 -6.06 8.57 18.00
CA ARG A 289 -5.59 9.67 17.12
C ARG A 289 -4.42 10.46 17.69
N ASP A 290 -4.27 10.46 19.00
CA ASP A 290 -3.17 11.11 19.73
C ASP A 290 -2.00 10.15 20.02
N TYR A 291 -2.05 8.92 19.48
CA TYR A 291 -1.01 7.90 19.61
C TYR A 291 -0.81 7.42 21.06
N SER A 292 -1.82 7.60 21.91
CA SER A 292 -1.73 7.25 23.34
C SER A 292 -1.92 5.76 23.62
N GLU A 293 -2.76 5.06 22.86
CA GLU A 293 -3.10 3.66 23.12
C GLU A 293 -3.70 2.93 21.90
N TRP A 294 -3.60 1.60 21.94
CA TRP A 294 -4.29 0.70 21.02
C TRP A 294 -5.64 0.27 21.59
N ASN A 295 -6.71 0.59 20.87
CA ASN A 295 -8.08 0.25 21.24
C ASN A 295 -8.51 -1.05 20.57
N TRP A 296 -8.97 -2.04 21.35
CA TRP A 296 -9.59 -3.23 20.77
C TRP A 296 -10.88 -2.85 20.04
N LYS A 297 -10.99 -3.26 18.78
CA LYS A 297 -12.12 -2.91 17.91
C LYS A 297 -13.08 -4.07 17.72
N LYS A 298 -12.56 -5.23 17.30
CA LYS A 298 -13.40 -6.40 17.01
C LYS A 298 -12.58 -7.67 16.90
N ARG A 299 -13.19 -8.79 17.33
CA ARG A 299 -12.75 -10.14 16.98
C ARG A 299 -13.45 -10.62 15.72
N VAL A 300 -12.69 -11.16 14.78
CA VAL A 300 -13.21 -11.74 13.55
C VAL A 300 -12.91 -13.23 13.54
N ASN A 301 -13.95 -14.06 13.38
CA ASN A 301 -13.82 -15.50 13.19
C ASN A 301 -14.09 -15.82 11.71
N VAL A 302 -13.03 -16.19 10.98
CA VAL A 302 -13.10 -16.56 9.55
C VAL A 302 -13.94 -17.82 9.34
N GLY A 303 -14.06 -18.69 10.35
CA GLY A 303 -14.93 -19.85 10.34
C GLY A 303 -16.41 -19.51 10.11
N ASP A 304 -16.87 -18.34 10.56
CA ASP A 304 -18.24 -17.89 10.34
C ASP A 304 -18.55 -17.64 8.86
N ALA A 305 -17.51 -17.44 8.02
CA ALA A 305 -17.66 -17.27 6.58
C ALA A 305 -18.22 -18.52 5.90
N VAL A 306 -18.03 -19.72 6.47
CA VAL A 306 -18.57 -20.99 5.94
C VAL A 306 -20.11 -20.97 5.92
N ASN A 307 -20.75 -20.21 6.81
CA ASN A 307 -22.21 -20.06 6.78
C ASN A 307 -22.69 -19.31 5.54
N ALA A 308 -21.88 -18.37 5.04
CA ALA A 308 -22.16 -17.62 3.81
C ALA A 308 -21.66 -18.35 2.55
N PHE A 309 -20.56 -19.11 2.69
CA PHE A 309 -19.86 -19.80 1.62
C PHE A 309 -19.53 -21.25 2.07
N PRO A 310 -20.51 -22.19 2.01
CA PRO A 310 -20.33 -23.56 2.47
C PRO A 310 -19.23 -24.35 1.74
N GLU A 311 -18.78 -23.85 0.58
CA GLU A 311 -17.69 -24.39 -0.23
C GLU A 311 -16.28 -24.02 0.29
N LEU A 312 -16.16 -23.20 1.33
CA LEU A 312 -14.86 -22.84 1.92
C LEU A 312 -14.25 -24.01 2.69
N GLU A 313 -13.12 -24.51 2.23
CA GLU A 313 -12.31 -25.51 2.91
C GLU A 313 -11.19 -24.82 3.70
N LEU A 314 -11.50 -24.30 4.89
CA LEU A 314 -10.56 -23.52 5.71
C LEU A 314 -9.38 -24.34 6.30
N GLY A 315 -9.34 -25.66 6.01
CA GLY A 315 -8.22 -26.58 6.23
C GLY A 315 -7.24 -26.14 7.31
N CYS A 316 -7.67 -26.09 8.57
CA CYS A 316 -6.79 -25.64 9.65
C CYS A 316 -5.78 -26.75 9.95
N ILE A 317 -4.48 -26.52 9.72
CA ILE A 317 -3.44 -27.33 10.38
C ILE A 317 -3.32 -26.82 11.82
N GLU A 318 -3.12 -27.73 12.77
CA GLU A 318 -2.94 -27.37 14.17
C GLU A 318 -1.86 -26.28 14.31
N TYR A 319 -2.17 -25.20 15.02
CA TYR A 319 -1.31 -24.03 15.25
C TYR A 319 -1.04 -23.12 14.04
N TYR A 320 -1.59 -23.38 12.85
CA TYR A 320 -1.44 -22.50 11.68
C TYR A 320 -2.78 -21.91 11.21
N PRO A 321 -2.82 -20.62 10.85
CA PRO A 321 -4.05 -19.99 10.42
C PRO A 321 -4.54 -20.57 9.10
N GLY A 322 -5.86 -20.84 9.03
CA GLY A 322 -6.55 -21.25 7.81
C GLY A 322 -6.68 -20.14 6.75
N PHE A 323 -6.04 -18.99 7.00
CA PHE A 323 -6.15 -17.77 6.21
C PHE A 323 -4.85 -16.95 6.28
N SER A 324 -4.68 -16.00 5.37
CA SER A 324 -3.55 -15.08 5.31
C SER A 324 -3.94 -13.76 4.66
N GLY A 325 -3.02 -12.81 4.58
CA GLY A 325 -3.20 -11.55 3.84
C GLY A 325 -4.29 -10.64 4.40
N VAL A 326 -4.41 -10.55 5.72
CA VAL A 326 -5.36 -9.65 6.36
C VAL A 326 -5.03 -8.20 6.00
N CYS A 327 -5.98 -7.53 5.34
CA CYS A 327 -5.84 -6.17 4.87
C CYS A 327 -7.06 -5.34 5.28
N ILE A 328 -6.82 -4.21 5.94
CA ILE A 328 -7.88 -3.33 6.39
C ILE A 328 -8.03 -2.21 5.36
N ILE A 329 -9.24 -2.06 4.82
CA ILE A 329 -9.54 -1.06 3.79
C ILE A 329 -10.74 -0.21 4.18
N GLY A 330 -10.78 1.03 3.69
CA GLY A 330 -11.88 1.95 3.93
C GLY A 330 -13.10 1.62 3.06
N SER A 331 -14.29 1.53 3.67
CA SER A 331 -15.55 1.27 2.95
C SER A 331 -16.03 2.51 2.19
N GLU A 332 -16.32 2.42 0.88
CA GLU A 332 -16.62 3.54 -0.03
C GLU A 332 -17.64 4.60 0.48
N LYS A 333 -18.53 4.22 1.41
CA LYS A 333 -19.60 5.09 1.94
C LYS A 333 -19.77 5.04 3.46
N GLN A 334 -18.93 4.31 4.17
CA GLN A 334 -19.16 4.02 5.60
C GLN A 334 -17.97 4.43 6.45
N GLU A 335 -18.21 4.90 7.67
CA GLU A 335 -17.15 5.28 8.61
C GLU A 335 -16.31 4.10 9.06
N GLU A 336 -16.91 2.91 9.15
CA GLU A 336 -16.20 1.71 9.60
C GLU A 336 -15.36 1.05 8.49
N PRO A 337 -14.16 0.54 8.84
CA PRO A 337 -13.35 -0.21 7.91
C PRO A 337 -13.95 -1.59 7.64
N MET A 338 -13.51 -2.20 6.55
CA MET A 338 -13.75 -3.60 6.25
C MET A 338 -12.42 -4.33 6.25
N VAL A 339 -12.45 -5.60 6.64
CA VAL A 339 -11.29 -6.47 6.59
C VAL A 339 -11.40 -7.35 5.37
N VAL A 340 -10.32 -7.46 4.61
CA VAL A 340 -10.17 -8.40 3.50
C VAL A 340 -9.21 -9.49 3.95
N VAL A 341 -9.59 -10.74 3.70
CA VAL A 341 -8.85 -11.93 4.12
C VAL A 341 -8.78 -12.88 2.93
N TRP A 342 -7.63 -13.55 2.77
CA TRP A 342 -7.51 -14.67 1.88
C TRP A 342 -7.69 -15.98 2.64
N ALA A 343 -8.69 -16.76 2.25
CA ALA A 343 -8.94 -18.09 2.79
C ALA A 343 -9.32 -19.06 1.64
N ASP A 344 -8.71 -20.25 1.59
CA ASP A 344 -9.04 -21.32 0.62
C ASP A 344 -9.12 -20.86 -0.86
N GLY A 345 -8.06 -20.20 -1.35
CA GLY A 345 -8.04 -19.71 -2.75
C GLY A 345 -9.04 -18.58 -3.04
N LYS A 346 -9.77 -18.10 -2.03
CA LYS A 346 -10.84 -17.12 -2.16
C LYS A 346 -10.55 -15.89 -1.32
N ILE A 347 -10.94 -14.74 -1.85
CA ILE A 347 -10.73 -13.45 -1.22
C ILE A 347 -12.07 -12.97 -0.75
N ILE A 348 -12.22 -13.00 0.56
CA ILE A 348 -13.45 -12.66 1.26
C ILE A 348 -13.23 -11.38 2.04
N SER A 349 -14.31 -10.65 2.27
CA SER A 349 -14.29 -9.48 3.11
C SER A 349 -15.37 -9.54 4.17
N PHE A 350 -15.05 -8.98 5.33
CA PHE A 350 -15.97 -8.79 6.44
C PHE A 350 -16.20 -7.30 6.67
N ASP A 351 -17.46 -6.87 6.53
CA ASP A 351 -17.89 -5.50 6.81
C ASP A 351 -18.23 -5.39 8.30
N PHE A 352 -17.49 -4.55 9.05
CA PHE A 352 -17.67 -4.44 10.50
C PHE A 352 -19.06 -3.94 10.92
N ARG A 353 -19.67 -3.09 10.10
CA ARG A 353 -20.97 -2.48 10.37
C ARG A 353 -22.11 -3.44 10.07
N GLN A 354 -22.03 -4.13 8.94
CA GLN A 354 -23.06 -5.11 8.54
C GLN A 354 -22.91 -6.43 9.29
N GLY A 355 -21.71 -6.75 9.78
CA GLY A 355 -21.41 -8.05 10.37
C GLY A 355 -21.57 -9.19 9.37
N ALA A 356 -21.32 -8.93 8.09
CA ALA A 356 -21.59 -9.85 7.00
C ALA A 356 -20.33 -10.11 6.16
N TRP A 357 -20.20 -11.36 5.73
CA TRP A 357 -19.17 -11.80 4.81
C TRP A 357 -19.60 -11.58 3.36
N LYS A 358 -18.64 -11.21 2.52
CA LYS A 358 -18.83 -11.03 1.08
C LYS A 358 -17.64 -11.60 0.31
N MET A 359 -17.93 -12.37 -0.74
CA MET A 359 -16.92 -12.82 -1.69
C MET A 359 -16.51 -11.63 -2.59
N LEU A 360 -15.21 -11.32 -2.60
CA LEU A 360 -14.66 -10.29 -3.49
C LEU A 360 -14.11 -10.90 -4.77
N TYR A 361 -13.46 -12.06 -4.65
CA TYR A 361 -12.81 -12.71 -5.78
C TYR A 361 -12.56 -14.18 -5.48
N ASP A 362 -12.70 -15.01 -6.51
CA ASP A 362 -12.43 -16.44 -6.47
C ASP A 362 -11.37 -16.74 -7.53
N LEU A 363 -10.22 -17.28 -7.13
CA LEU A 363 -9.16 -17.68 -8.03
C LEU A 363 -9.49 -19.00 -8.74
N GLY A 364 -10.49 -19.73 -8.26
CA GLY A 364 -10.84 -21.07 -8.69
C GLY A 364 -10.11 -22.17 -7.89
N PRO A 365 -10.59 -23.42 -7.98
CA PRO A 365 -10.04 -24.54 -7.22
C PRO A 365 -8.58 -24.82 -7.61
N GLY A 366 -7.72 -24.99 -6.61
CA GLY A 366 -6.31 -25.39 -6.77
C GLY A 366 -5.33 -24.28 -7.13
N ILE A 367 -5.77 -23.03 -7.36
CA ILE A 367 -4.87 -21.90 -7.60
C ILE A 367 -4.45 -21.29 -6.26
N LYS A 368 -3.21 -21.57 -5.87
CA LYS A 368 -2.51 -20.91 -4.74
C LYS A 368 -1.68 -19.76 -5.32
N ILE A 369 -1.96 -18.51 -4.95
CA ILE A 369 -1.08 -17.38 -5.33
C ILE A 369 0.29 -17.63 -4.72
N GLY A 370 1.38 -17.49 -5.49
CA GLY A 370 2.75 -17.64 -4.98
C GLY A 370 3.36 -19.04 -5.10
N SER A 371 2.55 -20.08 -5.34
CA SER A 371 3.03 -21.45 -5.58
C SER A 371 3.47 -21.64 -7.04
N LEU A 372 4.78 -21.70 -7.26
CA LEU A 372 5.37 -22.25 -8.49
C LEU A 372 5.67 -23.76 -8.36
N TYR A 373 5.39 -24.38 -7.21
CA TYR A 373 5.70 -25.77 -6.92
C TYR A 373 4.46 -26.54 -6.46
N LEU A 374 3.96 -27.41 -7.35
CA LEU A 374 2.89 -28.38 -7.09
C LEU A 374 3.37 -29.55 -6.20
N GLY A 375 3.94 -29.25 -5.03
CA GLY A 375 4.24 -30.25 -4.01
C GLY A 375 2.99 -30.54 -3.16
N GLU A 376 2.85 -31.78 -2.67
CA GLU A 376 1.72 -32.21 -1.83
C GLU A 376 1.64 -31.47 -0.48
N ASP A 377 2.70 -30.77 -0.06
CA ASP A 377 2.81 -30.06 1.23
C ASP A 377 2.59 -28.53 1.16
N ASP A 378 2.24 -27.98 0.00
CA ASP A 378 2.28 -26.52 -0.24
C ASP A 378 1.03 -25.80 0.30
N HIS A 379 0.77 -25.85 1.60
CA HIS A 379 -0.41 -25.21 2.18
C HIS A 379 -0.26 -23.69 2.29
N LEU A 380 -1.39 -22.96 2.22
CA LEU A 380 -1.48 -21.51 2.50
C LEU A 380 -0.81 -21.09 3.82
N HIS A 381 -0.64 -22.04 4.74
CA HIS A 381 -0.15 -21.89 6.10
C HIS A 381 1.30 -21.43 6.24
N TYR A 382 2.14 -21.60 5.21
CA TYR A 382 3.57 -21.24 5.29
C TYR A 382 3.94 -19.94 4.57
N GLU A 383 3.06 -19.40 3.72
CA GLU A 383 3.33 -18.16 3.00
C GLU A 383 2.50 -17.01 3.58
N LEU A 384 3.21 -16.04 4.18
CA LEU A 384 2.62 -14.76 4.52
C LEU A 384 2.37 -13.99 3.23
N PHE A 385 1.14 -13.55 3.03
CA PHE A 385 0.77 -12.74 1.88
C PHE A 385 0.53 -11.31 2.31
N HIS A 386 1.02 -10.39 1.49
CA HIS A 386 0.72 -8.97 1.65
C HIS A 386 -0.27 -8.55 0.56
N ALA A 387 -1.21 -7.71 0.96
CA ALA A 387 -2.16 -7.08 0.06
C ALA A 387 -1.88 -5.58 0.00
N TYR A 388 -1.54 -5.11 -1.19
CA TYR A 388 -1.21 -3.71 -1.43
C TYR A 388 -2.38 -3.02 -2.13
N GLN A 389 -2.92 -1.97 -1.51
CA GLN A 389 -4.03 -1.21 -2.07
C GLN A 389 -3.61 -0.47 -3.34
N TYR A 390 -4.38 -0.58 -4.42
CA TYR A 390 -4.16 0.16 -5.66
C TYR A 390 -5.14 1.33 -5.79
N PHE A 391 -4.60 2.54 -5.94
CA PHE A 391 -5.35 3.77 -6.19
C PHE A 391 -5.09 4.29 -7.60
N GLU A 392 -6.13 4.78 -8.26
CA GLU A 392 -6.01 5.43 -9.56
C GLU A 392 -5.73 6.93 -9.39
N ASN A 393 -4.47 7.34 -9.52
CA ASN A 393 -4.06 8.75 -9.46
C ASN A 393 -3.30 9.21 -10.72
N LEU A 394 -3.14 10.53 -10.87
CA LEU A 394 -2.36 11.15 -11.95
C LEU A 394 -0.93 11.53 -11.54
N SER A 395 -0.48 11.08 -10.36
CA SER A 395 0.80 11.48 -9.78
C SER A 395 1.96 11.21 -10.74
N CYS A 396 2.77 12.24 -10.99
CA CYS A 396 3.92 12.14 -11.88
C CYS A 396 5.11 11.53 -11.12
N LEU A 397 5.99 10.86 -11.87
CA LEU A 397 7.25 10.29 -11.40
C LEU A 397 8.41 10.83 -12.22
#